data_AF-A0A2P6NBS8-F1
#
_entry.id   AF-A0A2P6NBS8-F1
#
_cell.length_a   1.000
_cell.length_b   1.000
_cell.length_c   1.000
_cell.angle_alpha   90.00
_cell.angle_beta   90.00
_cell.angle_gamma   90.00
#
_symmetry.space_group_name_H-M   'P 1'
#
loop_
_entity.id
_entity.type
_entity.pdbx_description
1 polymer ?
#
loop_
_entity_poly.entity_id
_entity_poly.type
_entity_poly.pdbx_seq_one_letter_code
_entity_poly.pdbx_strand_id
1 'polypeptide(L)'
;MPAPTTQSSGISSPIDVRSHSLVRSPQIVRTTQDYLHRLQSQTVRLFSVSLADCSVRRSTISKLFKSKSSTTSNHPEKIDTHVWERLRLIKEFQNLTLLPDTLISTAPTREKSADEANITNCSSDWRQSGLHLVTMLNDFISLQSRMEKELHEHMAKNSALESEILRLQQAVTELTSSHQLERSKDTSFISELQRSHREKDMQVLEQAEELADVRMRLDASTKDFVRLTMDMNRLRDEINRLKSEKRNLESKIGKEDQITKELQEKNEKLLKQVDRMETSMECIICSDVLADVVLWPCKHMVCCAGCAQSLTQ
;
A
#
# COMPACT_ATOMS: atom_id res chain seq x y z
N MET A 1 -20.62 -4.11 -25.18
CA MET A 1 -19.71 -3.12 -24.55
C MET A 1 -18.59 -3.88 -23.88
N PRO A 2 -17.32 -3.67 -24.24
CA PRO A 2 -16.23 -4.48 -23.72
C PRO A 2 -15.79 -3.99 -22.33
N ALA A 3 -15.45 -4.95 -21.47
CA ALA A 3 -14.98 -4.75 -20.10
C ALA A 3 -13.55 -4.20 -20.05
N PRO A 4 -13.17 -3.44 -19.00
CA PRO A 4 -11.81 -2.96 -18.85
C PRO A 4 -10.94 -4.03 -18.17
N THR A 5 -9.91 -4.45 -18.87
CA THR A 5 -8.76 -5.20 -18.36
C THR A 5 -7.81 -4.24 -17.65
N THR A 6 -7.78 -4.28 -16.32
CA THR A 6 -6.71 -3.64 -15.53
C THR A 6 -5.68 -4.68 -15.13
N GLN A 7 -4.57 -4.69 -15.86
CA GLN A 7 -3.30 -5.23 -15.42
C GLN A 7 -2.63 -4.19 -14.51
N SER A 8 -2.28 -4.57 -13.28
CA SER A 8 -1.29 -3.83 -12.48
C SER A 8 -0.24 -4.80 -11.95
N SER A 9 0.79 -4.94 -12.77
CA SER A 9 2.12 -5.43 -12.42
C SER A 9 2.84 -4.40 -11.54
N GLY A 10 3.42 -4.84 -10.42
CA GLY A 10 4.24 -3.96 -9.58
C GLY A 10 4.71 -4.62 -8.29
N ILE A 11 5.34 -5.80 -8.39
CA ILE A 11 6.02 -6.45 -7.26
C ILE A 11 7.35 -5.70 -7.04
N SER A 12 7.40 -4.81 -6.06
CA SER A 12 8.64 -4.26 -5.52
C SER A 12 9.18 -5.20 -4.44
N SER A 13 10.19 -5.99 -4.80
CA SER A 13 10.92 -6.85 -3.87
C SER A 13 11.63 -6.02 -2.79
N PRO A 14 11.66 -6.49 -1.53
CA PRO A 14 12.40 -5.81 -0.47
C PRO A 14 13.91 -5.99 -0.68
N ILE A 15 14.64 -4.87 -0.59
CA ILE A 15 16.10 -4.80 -0.62
C ILE A 15 16.62 -5.47 0.66
N ASP A 16 17.26 -6.63 0.48
CA ASP A 16 17.92 -7.40 1.53
C ASP A 16 19.24 -6.70 1.92
N VAL A 17 19.20 -5.88 2.96
CA VAL A 17 20.38 -5.23 3.53
C VAL A 17 21.06 -6.25 4.45
N ARG A 18 21.91 -7.10 3.86
CA ARG A 18 22.86 -7.95 4.62
C ARG A 18 23.82 -7.06 5.41
N SER A 19 23.63 -7.07 6.73
CA SER A 19 24.52 -6.48 7.73
C SER A 19 25.84 -7.24 7.78
N HIS A 20 26.90 -6.66 7.20
CA HIS A 20 28.27 -7.07 7.43
C HIS A 20 28.69 -6.67 8.86
N SER A 21 28.78 -7.64 9.76
CA SER A 21 29.34 -7.47 11.10
C SER A 21 30.87 -7.33 11.01
N LEU A 22 31.37 -6.10 11.17
CA LEU A 22 32.78 -5.84 11.39
C LEU A 22 33.14 -6.20 12.84
N VAL A 23 33.52 -7.45 13.05
CA VAL A 23 34.13 -7.92 14.30
C VAL A 23 35.54 -7.33 14.39
N ARG A 24 35.74 -6.28 15.21
CA ARG A 24 37.08 -5.76 15.53
C ARG A 24 37.76 -6.67 16.54
N SER A 25 38.95 -7.16 16.18
CA SER A 25 39.75 -8.12 16.97
C SER A 25 40.49 -7.42 18.13
N PRO A 26 40.30 -7.84 19.41
CA PRO A 26 40.97 -7.29 20.59
C PRO A 26 42.49 -7.53 20.67
N GLN A 27 43.10 -8.15 19.66
CA GLN A 27 44.48 -8.65 19.75
C GLN A 27 45.55 -7.54 19.65
N ILE A 28 45.25 -6.39 19.06
CA ILE A 28 46.29 -5.38 18.77
C ILE A 28 46.76 -4.66 20.05
N VAL A 29 45.86 -4.38 21.00
CA VAL A 29 46.21 -3.60 22.22
C VAL A 29 47.08 -4.39 23.21
N ARG A 30 46.93 -5.72 23.27
CA ARG A 30 47.78 -6.56 24.15
C ARG A 30 49.23 -6.64 23.66
N THR A 31 49.46 -6.54 22.35
CA THR A 31 50.81 -6.69 21.78
C THR A 31 51.73 -5.50 22.06
N THR A 32 51.19 -4.28 22.20
CA THR A 32 51.97 -3.07 22.49
C THR A 32 52.41 -2.98 23.96
N GLN A 33 51.56 -3.38 24.91
CA GLN A 33 51.90 -3.42 26.34
C GLN A 33 53.03 -4.45 26.62
N ASP A 34 52.91 -5.65 26.02
CA ASP A 34 53.92 -6.72 26.13
C ASP A 34 55.26 -6.37 25.49
N TYR A 35 55.26 -5.47 24.50
CA TYR A 35 56.47 -5.00 23.83
C TYR A 35 57.22 -3.98 24.69
N LEU A 36 56.52 -3.05 25.35
CA LEU A 36 57.13 -2.07 26.25
C LEU A 36 57.75 -2.71 27.49
N HIS A 37 57.10 -3.73 28.06
CA HIS A 37 57.64 -4.46 29.21
C HIS A 37 58.92 -5.25 28.86
N ARG A 38 59.03 -5.75 27.62
CA ARG A 38 60.27 -6.39 27.11
C ARG A 38 61.40 -5.39 26.90
N LEU A 39 61.09 -4.20 26.39
CA LEU A 39 62.07 -3.13 26.21
C LEU A 39 62.63 -2.63 27.54
N GLN A 40 61.78 -2.42 28.56
CA GLN A 40 62.25 -2.04 29.90
C GLN A 40 63.15 -3.11 30.53
N SER A 41 62.79 -4.40 30.40
CA SER A 41 63.62 -5.50 30.90
C SER A 41 64.97 -5.62 30.17
N GLN A 42 65.01 -5.32 28.86
CA GLN A 42 66.26 -5.31 28.09
C GLN A 42 67.16 -4.11 28.43
N THR A 43 66.60 -2.91 28.64
CA THR A 43 67.38 -1.73 28.99
C THR A 43 68.08 -1.87 30.35
N VAL A 44 67.42 -2.50 31.33
CA VAL A 44 68.04 -2.80 32.64
C VAL A 44 69.19 -3.79 32.53
N ARG A 45 69.08 -4.80 31.64
CA ARG A 45 70.16 -5.76 31.37
C ARG A 45 71.35 -5.13 30.64
N LEU A 46 71.11 -4.22 29.71
CA LEU A 46 72.18 -3.54 28.97
C LEU A 46 72.96 -2.56 29.87
N PHE A 47 72.30 -1.94 30.85
CA PHE A 47 72.97 -1.07 31.83
C PHE A 47 73.88 -1.85 32.80
N SER A 48 73.53 -3.10 33.13
CA SER A 48 74.35 -3.95 34.00
C SER A 48 75.56 -4.56 33.27
N VAL A 49 75.47 -4.78 31.95
CA VAL A 49 76.59 -5.24 31.11
C VAL A 49 77.54 -4.07 30.75
N SER A 50 77.01 -2.87 30.48
CA SER A 50 77.85 -1.72 30.08
C SER A 50 78.75 -1.15 31.19
N LEU A 51 78.45 -1.41 32.46
CA LEU A 51 79.32 -1.02 33.59
C LEU A 51 80.51 -1.98 33.78
N ALA A 52 80.48 -3.18 33.20
CA ALA A 52 81.55 -4.16 33.30
C ALA A 52 82.65 -3.98 32.22
N ASP A 53 82.34 -3.38 31.07
CA ASP A 53 83.21 -3.41 29.87
C ASP A 53 83.82 -2.07 29.42
N CYS A 54 83.76 -1.03 30.26
CA CYS A 54 84.44 0.23 29.94
C CYS A 54 85.96 0.16 30.22
N SER A 55 86.72 -0.54 29.37
CA SER A 55 88.16 -0.25 29.24
C SER A 55 88.75 -0.35 27.83
N VAL A 56 88.05 -0.83 26.80
CA VAL A 56 88.69 -0.94 25.47
C VAL A 56 87.73 -0.61 24.33
N ARG A 57 88.24 0.23 23.41
CA ARG A 57 87.83 0.43 22.00
C ARG A 57 87.07 1.72 21.67
N ARG A 58 87.85 2.80 21.46
CA ARG A 58 87.60 3.81 20.41
C ARG A 58 88.34 3.40 19.14
N SER A 59 87.65 3.26 18.00
CA SER A 59 88.17 3.67 16.67
C SER A 59 87.27 3.37 15.44
N THR A 60 86.03 2.89 15.57
CA THR A 60 85.28 2.45 14.37
C THR A 60 83.89 3.07 14.19
N ILE A 61 83.72 4.36 14.48
CA ILE A 61 82.45 5.08 14.22
C ILE A 61 82.73 6.43 13.54
N SER A 62 83.30 6.40 12.33
CA SER A 62 83.40 7.61 11.50
C SER A 62 83.16 7.37 10.00
N LYS A 63 82.65 6.19 9.60
CA LYS A 63 82.48 5.85 8.17
C LYS A 63 81.06 5.49 7.71
N LEU A 64 80.03 5.61 8.55
CA LEU A 64 78.67 5.14 8.20
C LEU A 64 77.64 6.24 7.87
N PHE A 65 78.03 7.52 7.73
CA PHE A 65 77.09 8.58 7.33
C PHE A 65 77.46 9.24 6.01
N LYS A 66 77.14 8.56 4.89
CA LYS A 66 76.94 9.18 3.56
C LYS A 66 75.96 8.38 2.70
N SER A 67 74.69 8.80 2.65
CA SER A 67 73.78 8.78 1.48
C SER A 67 72.38 9.23 1.95
N LYS A 68 71.92 10.44 1.60
CA LYS A 68 71.18 10.90 0.41
C LYS A 68 69.75 10.31 0.23
N SER A 69 68.83 11.28 0.19
CA SER A 69 67.37 11.32 0.06
C SER A 69 66.76 10.80 -1.26
N SER A 70 65.47 10.41 -1.26
CA SER A 70 64.41 11.02 -2.12
C SER A 70 62.99 10.37 -2.04
N THR A 71 61.98 11.25 -1.87
CA THR A 71 60.59 11.35 -2.42
C THR A 71 59.49 10.26 -2.39
N THR A 72 58.36 10.69 -1.79
CA THR A 72 56.91 10.64 -2.18
C THR A 72 56.12 9.33 -2.31
N SER A 73 55.03 9.20 -1.52
CA SER A 73 53.62 9.15 -2.01
C SER A 73 52.62 9.17 -0.82
N ASN A 74 51.39 9.60 -1.09
CA ASN A 74 50.30 9.89 -0.14
C ASN A 74 49.33 8.69 0.00
N HIS A 75 49.20 8.14 1.21
CA HIS A 75 48.01 7.40 1.68
C HIS A 75 47.99 7.40 3.23
N PRO A 76 46.81 7.43 3.89
CA PRO A 76 46.69 7.69 5.32
C PRO A 76 46.70 6.38 6.12
N GLU A 77 47.85 5.71 6.15
CA GLU A 77 48.19 4.69 7.16
C GLU A 77 49.71 4.75 7.37
N LYS A 78 50.19 5.87 7.93
CA LYS A 78 51.58 6.01 8.38
C LYS A 78 51.61 6.00 9.90
N ILE A 79 51.64 4.80 10.46
CA ILE A 79 52.45 4.63 11.67
C ILE A 79 53.87 4.94 11.22
N ASP A 80 54.42 5.97 11.84
CA ASP A 80 55.62 6.69 11.47
C ASP A 80 56.76 5.73 11.09
N THR A 81 57.08 5.63 9.80
CA THR A 81 58.19 4.81 9.28
C THR A 81 59.52 5.19 9.94
N HIS A 82 59.63 6.41 10.48
CA HIS A 82 60.76 6.86 11.28
C HIS A 82 60.88 6.14 12.64
N VAL A 83 59.78 5.74 13.25
CA VAL A 83 59.77 4.98 14.52
C VAL A 83 60.24 3.56 14.28
N TRP A 84 59.78 2.91 13.20
CA TRP A 84 60.26 1.58 12.81
C TRP A 84 61.75 1.58 12.41
N GLU A 85 62.21 2.60 11.68
CA GLU A 85 63.63 2.73 11.32
C GLU A 85 64.51 2.98 12.56
N ARG A 86 64.04 3.79 13.52
CA ARG A 86 64.74 4.01 14.79
C ARG A 86 64.77 2.76 15.68
N LEU A 87 63.67 2.01 15.78
CA LEU A 87 63.63 0.74 16.51
C LEU A 87 64.51 -0.32 15.84
N ARG A 88 64.58 -0.34 14.52
CA ARG A 88 65.51 -1.19 13.75
C ARG A 88 66.96 -0.85 14.07
N LEU A 89 67.33 0.43 14.07
CA LEU A 89 68.69 0.88 14.41
C LEU A 89 69.06 0.55 15.86
N ILE A 90 68.12 0.68 16.81
CA ILE A 90 68.34 0.27 18.20
C ILE A 90 68.58 -1.24 18.28
N LYS A 91 67.80 -2.06 17.54
CA LYS A 91 67.96 -3.51 17.50
C LYS A 91 69.26 -3.95 16.81
N GLU A 92 69.69 -3.26 15.76
CA GLU A 92 71.00 -3.48 15.13
C GLU A 92 72.16 -3.10 16.08
N PHE A 93 72.01 -2.03 16.87
CA PHE A 93 72.99 -1.63 17.88
C PHE A 93 73.10 -2.66 19.03
N GLN A 94 71.96 -3.21 19.47
CA GLN A 94 71.91 -4.31 20.46
C GLN A 94 72.55 -5.61 19.95
N ASN A 95 72.37 -5.93 18.66
CA ASN A 95 73.00 -7.11 18.04
C ASN A 95 74.53 -6.96 17.92
N LEU A 96 75.03 -5.74 17.76
CA LEU A 96 76.48 -5.47 17.75
C LEU A 96 77.13 -5.59 19.15
N THR A 97 76.34 -5.56 20.22
CA THR A 97 76.84 -5.70 21.61
C THR A 97 76.81 -7.14 22.12
N LEU A 98 76.27 -8.08 21.35
CA LEU A 98 76.17 -9.50 21.68
C LEU A 98 77.03 -10.34 20.72
N LEU A 99 78.36 -10.16 20.81
CA LEU A 99 79.32 -11.11 20.21
C LEU A 99 79.84 -12.02 21.33
N PRO A 100 79.84 -13.36 21.18
CA PRO A 100 80.27 -14.26 22.24
C PRO A 100 81.80 -14.29 22.36
N ASP A 101 82.27 -14.22 23.60
CA ASP A 101 83.64 -14.54 24.02
C ASP A 101 84.03 -15.96 23.57
N THR A 102 84.65 -16.09 22.40
CA THR A 102 85.44 -17.26 22.05
C THR A 102 86.56 -16.85 21.10
N LEU A 103 87.79 -16.75 21.62
CA LEU A 103 89.04 -17.30 21.06
C LEU A 103 90.27 -16.74 21.81
N ILE A 104 90.85 -17.60 22.67
CA ILE A 104 92.28 -17.96 22.74
C ILE A 104 93.29 -16.79 22.90
N SER A 105 93.83 -16.56 24.10
CA SER A 105 95.07 -17.19 24.62
C SER A 105 96.28 -17.10 23.68
N THR A 106 97.21 -16.20 23.95
CA THR A 106 98.64 -16.50 24.22
C THR A 106 99.39 -15.20 24.51
N ALA A 107 100.22 -15.25 25.56
CA ALA A 107 101.17 -14.20 25.92
C ALA A 107 102.17 -13.92 24.78
N PRO A 108 102.83 -12.76 24.81
CA PRO A 108 104.25 -12.84 25.12
C PRO A 108 104.76 -11.78 26.11
N THR A 109 105.92 -12.15 26.64
CA THR A 109 106.82 -11.52 27.61
C THR A 109 107.20 -10.07 27.37
N ARG A 110 107.07 -9.29 28.46
CA ARG A 110 108.08 -8.41 29.09
C ARG A 110 109.14 -7.76 28.20
N GLU A 111 109.02 -6.44 28.02
CA GLU A 111 110.17 -5.53 27.95
C GLU A 111 109.88 -4.25 28.76
N LYS A 112 110.90 -3.79 29.47
CA LYS A 112 110.91 -2.63 30.37
C LYS A 112 111.32 -1.38 29.57
N SER A 113 110.54 -0.31 29.68
CA SER A 113 110.99 1.09 29.64
C SER A 113 109.81 1.93 30.15
N ALA A 114 109.84 2.47 31.38
CA ALA A 114 110.46 3.75 31.70
C ALA A 114 110.01 4.86 30.73
N ASP A 115 108.83 5.43 31.01
CA ASP A 115 108.44 6.81 30.71
C ASP A 115 107.16 7.15 31.49
N GLU A 116 107.32 7.29 32.82
CA GLU A 116 106.37 7.97 33.70
C GLU A 116 106.57 9.49 33.58
N ALA A 117 105.96 10.14 32.59
CA ALA A 117 105.77 11.59 32.58
C ALA A 117 104.84 12.05 31.45
N ASN A 118 103.52 11.93 31.61
CA ASN A 118 102.53 12.97 31.22
C ASN A 118 101.06 12.60 31.53
N ILE A 119 100.79 11.81 32.57
CA ILE A 119 99.42 11.43 32.98
C ILE A 119 98.87 12.49 33.94
N THR A 120 98.85 13.76 33.52
CA THR A 120 98.19 14.84 34.29
C THR A 120 97.31 15.75 33.44
N ASN A 121 97.34 15.65 32.10
CA ASN A 121 96.43 16.39 31.21
C ASN A 121 95.24 15.57 30.66
N CYS A 122 95.08 14.31 31.08
CA CYS A 122 93.95 13.46 30.67
C CYS A 122 92.72 13.60 31.61
N SER A 123 92.78 14.41 32.67
CA SER A 123 91.70 14.47 33.68
C SER A 123 90.49 15.35 33.28
N SER A 124 90.71 16.38 32.44
CA SER A 124 89.66 17.32 32.01
C SER A 124 88.75 16.74 30.92
N ASP A 125 89.28 15.95 30.00
CA ASP A 125 88.53 15.41 28.85
C ASP A 125 87.50 14.34 29.24
N TRP A 126 87.75 13.62 30.33
CA TRP A 126 86.87 12.58 30.85
C TRP A 126 85.72 13.20 31.63
N ARG A 127 85.96 14.33 32.31
CA ARG A 127 84.91 15.14 32.93
C ARG A 127 84.00 15.76 31.88
N GLN A 128 84.55 16.28 30.77
CA GLN A 128 83.75 16.83 29.67
C GLN A 128 82.94 15.75 28.93
N SER A 129 83.54 14.60 28.67
CA SER A 129 82.86 13.46 28.05
C SER A 129 81.76 12.89 28.96
N GLY A 130 82.02 12.82 30.27
CA GLY A 130 81.05 12.38 31.28
C GLY A 130 79.88 13.36 31.40
N LEU A 131 80.14 14.67 31.42
CA LEU A 131 79.08 15.69 31.42
C LEU A 131 78.20 15.59 30.17
N HIS A 132 78.80 15.41 28.99
CA HIS A 132 78.05 15.22 27.74
C HIS A 132 77.16 13.97 27.76
N LEU A 133 77.67 12.84 28.28
CA LEU A 133 76.90 11.62 28.44
C LEU A 133 75.71 11.82 29.40
N VAL A 134 75.93 12.52 30.52
CA VAL A 134 74.86 12.86 31.47
C VAL A 134 73.80 13.75 30.81
N THR A 135 74.19 14.74 30.01
CA THR A 135 73.24 15.57 29.25
C THR A 135 72.43 14.74 28.26
N MET A 136 73.07 13.86 27.48
CA MET A 136 72.37 12.97 26.55
C MET A 136 71.41 12.02 27.27
N LEU A 137 71.79 11.48 28.43
CA LEU A 137 70.91 10.63 29.24
C LEU A 137 69.72 11.41 29.80
N ASN A 138 69.93 12.65 30.25
CA ASN A 138 68.86 13.50 30.74
C ASN A 138 67.88 13.91 29.62
N ASP A 139 68.41 14.20 28.41
CA ASP A 139 67.61 14.46 27.21
C ASP A 139 66.81 13.22 26.79
N PHE A 140 67.42 12.04 26.90
CA PHE A 140 66.77 10.76 26.62
C PHE A 140 65.62 10.48 27.60
N ILE A 141 65.85 10.66 28.91
CA ILE A 141 64.81 10.51 29.94
C ILE A 141 63.67 11.52 29.71
N SER A 142 64.01 12.78 29.39
CA SER A 142 63.03 13.81 29.08
C SER A 142 62.21 13.48 27.83
N LEU A 143 62.85 12.94 26.78
CA LEU A 143 62.16 12.48 25.58
C LEU A 143 61.24 11.29 25.88
N GLN A 144 61.72 10.31 26.66
CA GLN A 144 60.92 9.16 27.07
C GLN A 144 59.68 9.60 27.87
N SER A 145 59.86 10.52 28.83
CA SER A 145 58.75 11.08 29.61
C SER A 145 57.72 11.81 28.73
N ARG A 146 58.18 12.58 27.72
CA ARG A 146 57.27 13.21 26.73
C ARG A 146 56.51 12.17 25.91
N MET A 147 57.19 11.14 25.41
CA MET A 147 56.55 10.08 24.63
C MET A 147 55.53 9.29 25.46
N GLU A 148 55.83 9.00 26.72
CA GLU A 148 54.90 8.37 27.64
C GLU A 148 53.68 9.25 27.88
N LYS A 149 53.87 10.56 28.09
CA LYS A 149 52.75 11.51 28.24
C LYS A 149 51.87 11.57 26.99
N GLU A 150 52.47 11.67 25.81
CA GLU A 150 51.73 11.67 24.54
C GLU A 150 50.96 10.36 24.33
N LEU A 151 51.57 9.21 24.66
CA LEU A 151 50.91 7.91 24.59
C LEU A 151 49.69 7.85 25.52
N HIS A 152 49.81 8.31 26.77
CA HIS A 152 48.69 8.36 27.70
C HIS A 152 47.57 9.29 27.20
N GLU A 153 47.92 10.45 26.63
CA GLU A 153 46.94 11.37 26.04
C GLU A 153 46.21 10.71 24.84
N HIS A 154 46.93 9.98 23.99
CA HIS A 154 46.34 9.23 22.89
C HIS A 154 45.44 8.08 23.36
N MET A 155 45.86 7.34 24.39
CA MET A 155 45.03 6.28 24.99
C MET A 155 43.73 6.85 25.59
N ALA A 156 43.80 7.99 26.28
CA ALA A 156 42.63 8.68 26.82
C ALA A 156 41.67 9.15 25.70
N LYS A 157 42.21 9.75 24.62
CA LYS A 157 41.42 10.12 23.43
C LYS A 157 40.78 8.90 22.78
N ASN A 158 41.50 7.79 22.66
CA ASN A 158 40.95 6.57 22.08
C ASN A 158 39.83 5.96 22.94
N SER A 159 39.99 5.93 24.26
CA SER A 159 38.94 5.49 25.19
C SER A 159 37.68 6.37 25.12
N ALA A 160 37.84 7.70 24.97
CA ALA A 160 36.73 8.62 24.76
C ALA A 160 36.02 8.38 23.42
N LEU A 161 36.78 8.15 22.34
CA LEU A 161 36.23 7.80 21.02
C LEU A 161 35.49 6.46 21.03
N GLU A 162 36.01 5.45 21.73
CA GLU A 162 35.34 4.14 21.88
C GLU A 162 34.00 4.28 22.62
N SER A 163 33.97 5.11 23.67
CA SER A 163 32.75 5.40 24.42
C SER A 163 31.72 6.14 23.55
N GLU A 164 32.17 7.09 22.71
CA GLU A 164 31.29 7.81 21.78
C GLU A 164 30.77 6.90 20.66
N ILE A 165 31.59 5.98 20.14
CA ILE A 165 31.16 4.97 19.18
C ILE A 165 30.06 4.10 19.77
N LEU A 166 30.22 3.63 21.01
CA LEU A 166 29.19 2.84 21.71
C LEU A 166 27.90 3.63 21.90
N ARG A 167 27.99 4.91 22.28
CA ARG A 167 26.83 5.80 22.41
C ARG A 167 26.08 5.99 21.09
N LEU A 168 26.81 6.19 20.00
CA LEU A 168 26.23 6.32 18.66
C LEU A 168 25.60 5.01 18.18
N GLN A 169 26.22 3.86 18.47
CA GLN A 169 25.66 2.54 18.16
C GLN A 169 24.33 2.29 18.89
N GLN A 170 24.25 2.68 20.17
CA GLN A 170 23.01 2.62 20.94
C GLN A 170 21.95 3.53 20.32
N ALA A 171 22.28 4.79 20.00
CA ALA A 171 21.35 5.73 19.37
C ALA A 171 20.82 5.23 18.01
N VAL A 172 21.67 4.63 17.18
CA VAL A 172 21.24 4.01 15.91
C VAL A 172 20.29 2.83 16.15
N THR A 173 20.52 2.04 17.19
CA THR A 173 19.65 0.90 17.55
C THR A 173 18.28 1.40 18.01
N GLU A 174 18.23 2.46 18.83
CA GLU A 174 16.99 3.09 19.29
C GLU A 174 16.22 3.75 18.14
N LEU A 175 16.90 4.43 17.22
CA LEU A 175 16.26 4.99 16.03
C LEU A 175 15.74 3.90 15.09
N THR A 176 16.47 2.80 14.94
CA THR A 176 16.05 1.67 14.11
C THR A 176 14.80 0.99 14.66
N SER A 177 14.75 0.75 15.98
CA SER A 177 13.57 0.17 16.62
C SER A 177 12.36 1.11 16.58
N SER A 178 12.57 2.41 16.78
CA SER A 178 11.53 3.43 16.64
C SER A 178 10.94 3.47 15.24
N HIS A 179 11.79 3.50 14.21
CA HIS A 179 11.35 3.50 12.81
C HIS A 179 10.66 2.19 12.40
N GLN A 180 11.09 1.04 12.95
CA GLN A 180 10.40 -0.24 12.73
C GLN A 180 9.00 -0.23 13.35
N LEU A 181 8.84 0.35 14.54
CA LEU A 181 7.54 0.51 15.19
C LEU A 181 6.63 1.43 14.36
N GLU A 182 7.14 2.55 13.85
CA GLU A 182 6.39 3.47 12.99
C GLU A 182 5.94 2.80 11.70
N ARG A 183 6.83 2.07 11.02
CA ARG A 183 6.46 1.24 9.86
C ARG A 183 5.37 0.23 10.18
N SER A 184 5.41 -0.41 11.36
CA SER A 184 4.36 -1.36 11.76
C SER A 184 3.00 -0.66 11.94
N LYS A 185 2.98 0.57 12.47
CA LYS A 185 1.77 1.38 12.58
C LYS A 185 1.22 1.76 11.20
N ASP A 186 2.08 2.20 10.30
CA ASP A 186 1.69 2.57 8.94
C ASP A 186 1.12 1.37 8.17
N THR A 187 1.77 0.21 8.26
CA THR A 187 1.27 -1.01 7.61
C THR A 187 -0.08 -1.47 8.19
N SER A 188 -0.27 -1.35 9.51
CA SER A 188 -1.55 -1.61 10.16
C SER A 188 -2.64 -0.64 9.67
N PHE A 189 -2.33 0.66 9.63
CA PHE A 189 -3.25 1.69 9.16
C PHE A 189 -3.65 1.50 7.69
N ILE A 190 -2.68 1.21 6.81
CA ILE A 190 -2.96 0.90 5.39
C ILE A 190 -3.87 -0.33 5.27
N SER A 191 -3.61 -1.38 6.05
CA SER A 191 -4.42 -2.60 6.04
C SER A 191 -5.86 -2.33 6.50
N GLU A 192 -6.04 -1.48 7.49
CA GLU A 192 -7.36 -1.05 7.97
C GLU A 192 -8.10 -0.19 6.93
N LEU A 193 -7.40 0.75 6.29
CA LEU A 193 -7.96 1.56 5.21
C LEU A 193 -8.41 0.70 4.03
N GLN A 194 -7.60 -0.30 3.63
CA GLN A 194 -7.96 -1.26 2.58
C GLN A 194 -9.13 -2.15 2.97
N ARG A 195 -9.30 -2.47 4.26
CA ARG A 195 -10.48 -3.20 4.74
C ARG A 195 -11.73 -2.33 4.63
N SER A 196 -11.66 -1.09 5.10
CA SER A 196 -12.77 -0.12 5.01
C SER A 196 -13.17 0.16 3.56
N HIS A 197 -12.20 0.27 2.65
CA HIS A 197 -12.48 0.45 1.22
C HIS A 197 -13.24 -0.74 0.65
N ARG A 198 -12.78 -1.98 0.92
CA ARG A 198 -13.45 -3.20 0.46
C ARG A 198 -14.87 -3.33 1.02
N GLU A 199 -15.09 -2.94 2.27
CA GLU A 199 -16.42 -2.93 2.87
C GLU A 199 -17.37 -1.95 2.16
N LYS A 200 -16.89 -0.73 1.84
CA LYS A 200 -17.66 0.25 1.08
C LYS A 200 -17.96 -0.23 -0.35
N ASP A 201 -17.00 -0.88 -1.01
CA ASP A 201 -17.22 -1.46 -2.35
C ASP A 201 -18.32 -2.53 -2.32
N MET A 202 -18.33 -3.38 -1.29
CA MET A 202 -19.38 -4.38 -1.10
C MET A 202 -20.76 -3.73 -0.87
N GLN A 203 -20.84 -2.67 -0.06
CA GLN A 203 -22.09 -1.93 0.15
C GLN A 203 -22.61 -1.28 -1.15
N VAL A 204 -21.71 -0.73 -1.98
CA VAL A 204 -22.09 -0.16 -3.27
C VAL A 204 -22.63 -1.22 -4.23
N LEU A 205 -22.04 -2.42 -4.23
CA LEU A 205 -22.52 -3.54 -5.04
C LEU A 205 -23.90 -4.04 -4.58
N GLU A 206 -24.11 -4.16 -3.27
CA GLU A 206 -25.41 -4.53 -2.68
C GLU A 206 -26.50 -3.51 -3.06
N GLN A 207 -26.22 -2.20 -2.91
CA GLN A 207 -27.13 -1.14 -3.34
C GLN A 207 -27.41 -1.18 -4.85
N ALA A 208 -26.41 -1.51 -5.67
CA ALA A 208 -26.59 -1.62 -7.12
C ALA A 208 -27.51 -2.80 -7.49
N GLU A 209 -27.44 -3.92 -6.76
CA GLU A 209 -28.33 -5.08 -6.94
C GLU A 209 -29.77 -4.74 -6.52
N GLU A 210 -29.96 -4.07 -5.39
CA GLU A 210 -31.27 -3.60 -4.95
C GLU A 210 -31.91 -2.65 -5.97
N LEU A 211 -31.13 -1.69 -6.50
CA LEU A 211 -31.60 -0.78 -7.54
C LEU A 211 -31.96 -1.50 -8.85
N ALA A 212 -31.25 -2.59 -9.18
CA ALA A 212 -31.56 -3.39 -10.35
C ALA A 212 -32.91 -4.13 -10.19
N ASP A 213 -33.20 -4.69 -9.01
CA ASP A 213 -34.49 -5.32 -8.72
C ASP A 213 -35.65 -4.31 -8.76
N VAL A 214 -35.48 -3.15 -8.12
CA VAL A 214 -36.48 -2.06 -8.17
C VAL A 214 -36.77 -1.64 -9.60
N ARG A 215 -35.72 -1.49 -10.43
CA ARG A 215 -35.87 -1.17 -11.85
C ARG A 215 -36.64 -2.24 -12.61
N MET A 216 -36.35 -3.52 -12.38
CA MET A 216 -37.09 -4.62 -13.01
C MET A 216 -38.58 -4.60 -12.65
N ARG A 217 -38.91 -4.34 -11.38
CA ARG A 217 -40.31 -4.23 -10.92
C ARG A 217 -41.02 -3.03 -11.57
N LEU A 218 -40.33 -1.90 -11.71
CA LEU A 218 -40.87 -0.71 -12.36
C LEU A 218 -41.13 -0.94 -13.86
N ASP A 219 -40.21 -1.62 -14.55
CA ASP A 219 -40.38 -1.98 -15.97
C ASP A 219 -41.57 -2.94 -16.17
N ALA A 220 -41.74 -3.92 -15.27
CA ALA A 220 -42.89 -4.81 -15.27
C ALA A 220 -44.20 -4.05 -15.04
N SER A 221 -44.25 -3.19 -14.03
CA SER A 221 -45.42 -2.36 -13.72
C SER A 221 -45.78 -1.41 -14.88
N THR A 222 -44.78 -0.82 -15.52
CA THR A 222 -44.97 0.04 -16.69
C THR A 222 -45.61 -0.71 -17.85
N LYS A 223 -45.19 -1.95 -18.12
CA LYS A 223 -45.81 -2.80 -19.15
C LYS A 223 -47.27 -3.13 -18.84
N ASP A 224 -47.58 -3.44 -17.58
CA ASP A 224 -48.96 -3.70 -17.16
C ASP A 224 -49.84 -2.45 -17.30
N PHE A 225 -49.33 -1.26 -16.95
CA PHE A 225 -50.06 0.00 -17.12
C PHE A 225 -50.36 0.30 -18.60
N VAL A 226 -49.39 0.06 -19.49
CA VAL A 226 -49.59 0.20 -20.94
C VAL A 226 -50.67 -0.78 -21.43
N ARG A 227 -50.62 -2.05 -21.00
CA ARG A 227 -51.66 -3.04 -21.36
C ARG A 227 -53.04 -2.60 -20.88
N LEU A 228 -53.17 -2.17 -19.63
CA LEU A 228 -54.42 -1.69 -19.06
C LEU A 228 -54.97 -0.48 -19.83
N THR A 229 -54.09 0.44 -20.25
CA THR A 229 -54.46 1.60 -21.05
C THR A 229 -55.04 1.19 -22.41
N MET A 230 -54.45 0.18 -23.05
CA MET A 230 -54.96 -0.38 -24.31
C MET A 230 -56.34 -1.05 -24.11
N ASP A 231 -56.50 -1.83 -23.05
CA ASP A 231 -57.78 -2.47 -22.71
C ASP A 231 -58.88 -1.45 -22.40
N MET A 232 -58.55 -0.38 -21.68
CA MET A 232 -59.46 0.74 -21.43
C MET A 232 -59.91 1.45 -22.71
N ASN A 233 -59.00 1.66 -23.65
CA ASN A 233 -59.36 2.25 -24.95
C ASN A 233 -60.26 1.30 -25.75
N ARG A 234 -59.96 -0.01 -25.76
CA ARG A 234 -60.81 -1.02 -26.42
C ARG A 234 -62.22 -1.07 -25.83
N LEU A 235 -62.34 -1.05 -24.51
CA LEU A 235 -63.64 -1.02 -23.83
C LEU A 235 -64.40 0.28 -24.11
N ARG A 236 -63.70 1.42 -24.18
CA ARG A 236 -64.30 2.70 -24.58
C ARG A 236 -64.88 2.63 -26.00
N ASP A 237 -64.16 2.03 -26.94
CA ASP A 237 -64.63 1.86 -28.31
C ASP A 237 -65.87 0.95 -28.38
N GLU A 238 -65.87 -0.14 -27.61
CA GLU A 238 -67.01 -1.05 -27.53
C GLU A 238 -68.24 -0.37 -26.91
N ILE A 239 -68.07 0.42 -25.86
CA ILE A 239 -69.15 1.24 -25.28
C ILE A 239 -69.74 2.19 -26.32
N ASN A 240 -68.88 2.86 -27.11
CA ASN A 240 -69.33 3.78 -28.16
C ASN A 240 -70.10 3.04 -29.27
N ARG A 241 -69.64 1.85 -29.66
CA ARG A 241 -70.33 0.98 -30.60
C ARG A 241 -71.70 0.56 -30.09
N LEU A 242 -71.78 0.00 -28.89
CA LEU A 242 -73.05 -0.41 -28.27
C LEU A 242 -74.02 0.76 -28.11
N LYS A 243 -73.50 1.96 -27.80
CA LYS A 243 -74.31 3.19 -27.74
C LYS A 243 -74.89 3.59 -29.11
N SER A 244 -74.18 3.32 -30.21
CA SER A 244 -74.70 3.53 -31.56
C SER A 244 -75.76 2.49 -31.94
N GLU A 245 -75.53 1.22 -31.60
CA GLU A 245 -76.48 0.12 -31.84
C GLU A 245 -77.78 0.33 -31.06
N LYS A 246 -77.68 0.74 -29.79
CA LYS A 246 -78.83 1.11 -28.95
C LYS A 246 -79.69 2.19 -29.61
N ARG A 247 -79.09 3.29 -30.09
CA ARG A 247 -79.83 4.36 -30.78
C ARG A 247 -80.55 3.87 -32.04
N ASN A 248 -79.93 2.97 -32.80
CA ASN A 248 -80.53 2.38 -33.99
C ASN A 248 -81.74 1.50 -33.63
N LEU A 249 -81.62 0.70 -32.57
CA LEU A 249 -82.73 -0.14 -32.07
C LEU A 249 -83.88 0.71 -31.51
N GLU A 250 -83.57 1.75 -30.74
CA GLU A 250 -84.59 2.69 -30.24
C GLU A 250 -85.37 3.36 -31.39
N SER A 251 -84.70 3.72 -32.49
CA SER A 251 -85.37 4.25 -33.68
C SER A 251 -86.26 3.21 -34.38
N LYS A 252 -85.85 1.93 -34.41
CA LYS A 252 -86.67 0.85 -34.97
C LYS A 252 -87.92 0.59 -34.11
N ILE A 253 -87.75 0.52 -32.79
CA ILE A 253 -88.84 0.33 -31.83
C ILE A 253 -89.87 1.46 -32.00
N GLY A 254 -89.43 2.72 -32.10
CA GLY A 254 -90.35 3.85 -32.31
C GLY A 254 -91.16 3.76 -33.61
N LYS A 255 -90.62 3.12 -34.66
CA LYS A 255 -91.37 2.86 -35.92
C LYS A 255 -92.36 1.70 -35.76
N GLU A 256 -91.97 0.63 -35.08
CA GLU A 256 -92.87 -0.48 -34.77
C GLU A 256 -94.04 -0.03 -33.91
N ASP A 257 -93.80 0.82 -32.90
CA ASP A 257 -94.86 1.41 -32.08
C ASP A 257 -95.85 2.24 -32.92
N GLN A 258 -95.35 3.01 -33.89
CA GLN A 258 -96.18 3.79 -34.80
C GLN A 258 -97.04 2.88 -35.69
N ILE A 259 -96.46 1.83 -36.28
CA ILE A 259 -97.18 0.85 -37.09
C ILE A 259 -98.25 0.14 -36.26
N THR A 260 -97.93 -0.21 -35.02
CA THR A 260 -98.85 -0.90 -34.11
C THR A 260 -100.08 -0.03 -33.79
N LYS A 261 -99.87 1.28 -33.56
CA LYS A 261 -100.97 2.25 -33.39
C LYS A 261 -101.82 2.36 -34.65
N GLU A 262 -101.21 2.49 -35.82
CA GLU A 262 -101.94 2.56 -37.09
C GLU A 262 -102.77 1.29 -37.37
N LEU A 263 -102.23 0.11 -37.04
CA LEU A 263 -102.97 -1.15 -37.14
C LEU A 263 -104.13 -1.22 -36.15
N GLN A 264 -103.95 -0.77 -34.90
CA GLN A 264 -105.02 -0.70 -33.91
C GLN A 264 -106.15 0.22 -34.39
N GLU A 265 -105.85 1.41 -34.89
CA GLU A 265 -106.84 2.34 -35.43
C GLU A 265 -107.60 1.75 -36.64
N LYS A 266 -106.89 1.07 -37.55
CA LYS A 266 -107.53 0.39 -38.70
C LYS A 266 -108.44 -0.74 -38.24
N ASN A 267 -108.01 -1.52 -37.26
CA ASN A 267 -108.80 -2.63 -36.72
C ASN A 267 -110.08 -2.11 -36.05
N GLU A 268 -110.00 -1.02 -35.28
CA GLU A 268 -111.18 -0.37 -34.69
C GLU A 268 -112.16 0.15 -35.76
N LYS A 269 -111.65 0.74 -36.85
CA LYS A 269 -112.49 1.17 -37.98
C LYS A 269 -113.19 0.01 -38.67
N LEU A 270 -112.48 -1.11 -38.90
CA LEU A 270 -113.04 -2.31 -39.50
C LEU A 270 -114.11 -2.94 -38.61
N LEU A 271 -113.87 -3.03 -37.30
CA LEU A 271 -114.88 -3.50 -36.34
C LEU A 271 -116.17 -2.66 -36.42
N LYS A 272 -116.05 -1.32 -36.46
CA LYS A 272 -117.21 -0.42 -36.64
C LYS A 272 -117.89 -0.55 -38.00
N GLN A 273 -117.20 -1.06 -39.03
CA GLN A 273 -117.78 -1.30 -40.35
C GLN A 273 -118.54 -2.63 -40.37
N VAL A 274 -117.95 -3.68 -39.77
CA VAL A 274 -118.60 -4.98 -39.60
C VAL A 274 -119.88 -4.83 -38.78
N ASP A 275 -119.82 -4.17 -37.63
CA ASP A 275 -120.98 -3.89 -36.77
C ASP A 275 -122.12 -3.20 -37.54
N ARG A 276 -121.80 -2.14 -38.30
CA ARG A 276 -122.80 -1.45 -39.16
C ARG A 276 -123.40 -2.35 -40.24
N MET A 277 -122.59 -3.23 -40.83
CA MET A 277 -123.09 -4.17 -41.82
C MET A 277 -124.01 -5.21 -41.19
N GLU A 278 -123.64 -5.75 -40.03
CA GLU A 278 -124.46 -6.69 -39.25
C GLU A 278 -125.81 -6.05 -38.90
N THR A 279 -125.83 -4.84 -38.32
CA THR A 279 -127.08 -4.12 -38.02
C THR A 279 -127.93 -3.83 -39.27
N SER A 280 -127.29 -3.51 -40.40
CA SER A 280 -128.03 -3.24 -41.66
C SER A 280 -128.72 -4.47 -42.25
N MET A 281 -128.28 -5.66 -41.85
CA MET A 281 -128.85 -6.93 -42.27
C MET A 281 -129.88 -7.48 -41.28
N GLU A 282 -130.17 -6.80 -40.18
CA GLU A 282 -131.22 -7.20 -39.23
C GLU A 282 -132.61 -6.81 -39.74
N CYS A 283 -133.62 -7.60 -39.37
CA CYS A 283 -135.02 -7.30 -39.66
C CYS A 283 -135.45 -5.99 -38.99
N ILE A 284 -135.88 -4.99 -39.76
CA ILE A 284 -136.26 -3.66 -39.23
C ILE A 284 -137.49 -3.68 -38.32
N ILE A 285 -138.21 -4.81 -38.23
CA ILE A 285 -139.45 -4.93 -37.44
C ILE A 285 -139.15 -5.51 -36.05
N CYS A 286 -138.42 -6.62 -35.98
CA CYS A 286 -138.11 -7.26 -34.69
C CYS A 286 -136.68 -6.99 -34.19
N SER A 287 -135.75 -6.61 -35.06
CA SER A 287 -134.32 -6.48 -34.77
C SER A 287 -133.64 -7.72 -34.17
N ASP A 288 -134.31 -8.87 -34.18
CA ASP A 288 -133.83 -10.09 -33.52
C ASP A 288 -133.20 -11.10 -34.49
N VAL A 289 -133.55 -11.02 -35.78
CA VAL A 289 -133.18 -12.01 -36.81
C VAL A 289 -132.77 -11.28 -38.08
N LEU A 290 -131.90 -11.88 -38.88
CA LEU A 290 -131.48 -11.32 -40.16
C LEU A 290 -132.66 -11.15 -41.14
N ALA A 291 -132.66 -10.05 -41.88
CA ALA A 291 -133.54 -9.81 -43.00
C ALA A 291 -133.17 -10.76 -44.14
N ASP A 292 -134.10 -11.65 -44.48
CA ASP A 292 -133.91 -12.71 -45.47
C ASP A 292 -134.99 -12.73 -46.56
N VAL A 293 -135.91 -11.76 -46.56
CA VAL A 293 -136.99 -11.65 -47.54
C VAL A 293 -136.88 -10.38 -48.39
N VAL A 294 -136.93 -10.56 -49.72
CA VAL A 294 -136.95 -9.48 -50.72
C VAL A 294 -138.38 -9.08 -51.03
N LEU A 295 -138.74 -7.83 -50.74
CA LEU A 295 -140.08 -7.29 -51.01
C LEU A 295 -140.23 -6.89 -52.48
N TRP A 296 -141.25 -7.41 -53.17
CA TRP A 296 -141.60 -6.99 -54.54
C TRP A 296 -142.69 -5.90 -54.54
N PRO A 297 -142.67 -4.93 -55.48
CA PRO A 297 -141.76 -4.81 -56.61
C PRO A 297 -140.47 -4.00 -56.36
N CYS A 298 -140.32 -3.41 -55.18
CA CYS A 298 -139.22 -2.49 -54.88
C CYS A 298 -137.85 -3.16 -54.67
N LYS A 299 -137.82 -4.50 -54.51
CA LYS A 299 -136.62 -5.36 -54.35
C LYS A 299 -135.74 -5.04 -53.14
N HIS A 300 -136.30 -4.40 -52.11
CA HIS A 300 -135.57 -4.16 -50.86
C HIS A 300 -135.67 -5.39 -49.93
N MET A 301 -134.56 -5.76 -49.29
CA MET A 301 -134.48 -6.82 -48.28
C MET A 301 -134.37 -6.18 -46.90
N VAL A 302 -135.48 -6.11 -46.16
CA VAL A 302 -135.55 -5.29 -44.93
C VAL A 302 -136.17 -6.02 -43.73
N CYS A 303 -136.83 -7.16 -43.92
CA CYS A 303 -137.48 -7.89 -42.84
C CYS A 303 -137.22 -9.39 -42.96
N CYS A 304 -137.36 -10.09 -41.83
CA CYS A 304 -137.31 -11.55 -41.80
C CYS A 304 -138.64 -12.14 -42.29
N ALA A 305 -138.61 -13.42 -42.66
CA ALA A 305 -139.79 -14.15 -43.12
C ALA A 305 -140.99 -14.09 -42.17
N GLY A 306 -140.75 -14.07 -40.85
CA GLY A 306 -141.81 -13.95 -39.85
C GLY A 306 -142.52 -12.59 -39.89
N CYS A 307 -141.75 -11.49 -39.93
CA CYS A 307 -142.32 -10.14 -39.93
C CYS A 307 -142.87 -9.73 -41.31
N ALA A 308 -142.37 -10.32 -42.40
CA ALA A 308 -142.87 -10.04 -43.75
C ALA A 308 -144.37 -10.34 -43.90
N GLN A 309 -144.86 -11.41 -43.26
CA GLN A 309 -146.28 -11.79 -43.30
C GLN A 309 -147.20 -10.72 -42.70
N SER A 310 -146.71 -9.98 -41.70
CA SER A 310 -147.46 -8.91 -41.05
C SER A 310 -147.54 -7.62 -41.89
N LEU A 311 -146.69 -7.46 -42.91
CA LEU A 311 -146.69 -6.29 -43.80
C LEU A 311 -147.62 -6.45 -45.02
N THR A 312 -148.05 -7.67 -45.33
CA THR A 312 -148.81 -8.01 -46.55
C THR A 312 -150.30 -8.22 -46.34
N GLN A 313 -150.83 -7.91 -45.15
CA GLN A 313 -152.27 -7.91 -44.84
C GLN A 313 -152.86 -6.52 -45.06
#